data_AF-A0A9P5V3H3-F1
#
_entry.id   AF-A0A9P5V3H3-F1
#
_cell.length_a   1.000
_cell.length_b   1.000
_cell.length_c   1.000
_cell.angle_alpha   90.00
_cell.angle_beta   90.00
_cell.angle_gamma   90.00
#
_symmetry.space_group_name_H-M   'P 1'
#
loop_
_entity.id
_entity.type
_entity.pdbx_description
1 polymer ?
#
loop_
_entity_poly.entity_id
_entity_poly.type
_entity_poly.pdbx_seq_one_letter_code
_entity_poly.pdbx_strand_id
1 'polypeptide(L)'
;MQFSTLIAMAVATSMALLSKTASAECPLKCPSVIDRVCGQNSEGVQHTFTNQCLMTILNCKHTNEWKVISRGYCPNDLQKRAAFDPENVEFPQPGCSQWCPDVISPVCAQDKDGKQVTFANSCHLNTAKCEYPAKNWTQISSRTCSGDLS
;
A
#
# COMPACT_ATOMS: atom_id res chain seq x y z
N MET A 1 -76.54 19.45 -1.71
CA MET A 1 -75.98 18.40 -2.58
C MET A 1 -74.83 19.07 -3.35
N GLN A 2 -73.61 19.15 -2.81
CA GLN A 2 -72.46 18.24 -3.05
C GLN A 2 -72.37 17.82 -4.55
N PHE A 3 -71.29 18.04 -5.31
CA PHE A 3 -69.85 17.78 -5.11
C PHE A 3 -69.01 18.68 -6.06
N SER A 4 -67.85 19.22 -5.63
CA SER A 4 -66.47 18.77 -5.98
C SER A 4 -66.11 18.89 -7.49
N THR A 5 -64.98 19.40 -7.96
CA THR A 5 -63.66 19.77 -7.42
C THR A 5 -62.89 20.51 -8.52
N LEU A 6 -62.07 21.49 -8.15
CA LEU A 6 -61.07 22.14 -9.00
C LEU A 6 -59.94 21.15 -9.33
N ILE A 7 -59.51 21.06 -10.60
CA ILE A 7 -58.24 20.44 -10.96
C ILE A 7 -57.50 21.38 -11.93
N ALA A 8 -56.57 22.13 -11.36
CA ALA A 8 -55.54 22.84 -12.10
C ALA A 8 -54.54 21.81 -12.65
N MET A 9 -54.40 21.71 -13.98
CA MET A 9 -53.32 20.94 -14.59
C MET A 9 -52.12 21.85 -14.82
N ALA A 10 -51.23 21.90 -13.83
CA ALA A 10 -49.85 22.28 -14.04
C ALA A 10 -49.00 21.02 -13.84
N VAL A 11 -48.39 20.48 -14.90
CA VAL A 11 -47.22 19.61 -14.73
C VAL A 11 -46.21 19.98 -15.80
N ALA A 12 -45.06 20.42 -15.27
CA ALA A 12 -43.92 20.97 -15.95
C ALA A 12 -43.25 19.99 -16.93
N THR A 13 -42.63 20.59 -17.93
CA THR A 13 -41.69 20.01 -18.88
C THR A 13 -40.71 19.04 -18.20
N SER A 14 -40.72 17.78 -18.62
CA SER A 14 -39.72 16.78 -18.26
C SER A 14 -38.37 17.17 -18.87
N MET A 15 -37.56 17.91 -18.12
CA MET A 15 -36.12 18.01 -18.39
C MET A 15 -35.53 16.63 -18.12
N ALA A 16 -35.15 15.94 -19.19
CA ALA A 16 -34.30 14.77 -19.09
C ALA A 16 -33.02 15.17 -18.36
N LEU A 17 -32.88 14.74 -17.10
CA LEU A 17 -31.60 14.73 -16.41
C LEU A 17 -30.70 13.74 -17.16
N LEU A 18 -29.96 14.27 -18.14
CA LEU A 18 -28.72 13.66 -18.60
C LEU A 18 -27.75 13.69 -17.41
N SER A 19 -27.91 12.72 -16.52
CA SER A 19 -26.88 12.36 -15.56
C SER A 19 -25.68 11.94 -16.38
N LYS A 20 -24.78 12.88 -16.63
CA LYS A 20 -23.45 12.63 -17.17
C LYS A 20 -22.78 11.69 -16.17
N THR A 21 -22.88 10.40 -16.43
CA THR A 21 -22.05 9.40 -15.78
C THR A 21 -20.63 9.70 -16.22
N ALA A 22 -19.96 10.55 -15.43
CA ALA A 22 -18.52 10.55 -15.41
C ALA A 22 -18.14 9.11 -15.03
N SER A 23 -17.75 8.32 -16.03
CA SER A 23 -17.06 7.06 -15.79
C SER A 23 -15.97 7.38 -14.78
N ALA A 24 -16.10 6.83 -13.57
CA ALA A 24 -15.14 7.06 -12.51
C ALA A 24 -13.84 6.33 -12.88
N GLU A 25 -13.03 6.98 -13.70
CA GLU A 25 -11.74 6.43 -14.09
C GLU A 25 -10.85 6.32 -12.87
N CYS A 26 -10.34 5.12 -12.64
CA CYS A 26 -9.43 4.87 -11.53
C CYS A 26 -8.15 5.70 -11.68
N PRO A 27 -7.61 6.26 -10.58
CA PRO A 27 -6.27 6.83 -10.60
C PRO A 27 -5.29 5.80 -11.18
N LEU A 28 -4.47 6.24 -12.14
CA LEU A 28 -3.52 5.34 -12.81
C LEU A 28 -2.15 5.28 -12.13
N LYS A 29 -1.84 6.25 -11.26
CA LYS A 29 -0.52 6.41 -10.66
C LYS A 29 -0.61 6.74 -9.18
N CYS A 30 0.37 6.25 -8.44
CA CYS A 30 0.64 6.63 -7.06
C CYS A 30 2.05 7.17 -6.95
N PRO A 31 2.34 8.03 -5.96
CA PRO A 31 3.71 8.31 -5.58
C PRO A 31 4.42 7.01 -5.19
N SER A 32 5.70 6.88 -5.55
CA SER A 32 6.59 5.78 -5.13
C SER A 32 7.02 5.90 -3.66
N VAL A 33 6.09 6.29 -2.78
CA VAL A 33 6.32 6.40 -1.34
C VAL A 33 6.06 5.05 -0.68
N ILE A 34 6.98 4.62 0.17
CA ILE A 34 6.76 3.48 1.06
C ILE A 34 6.10 4.07 2.31
N ASP A 35 4.77 4.01 2.37
CA ASP A 35 3.99 4.41 3.54
C ASP A 35 2.96 3.34 3.87
N ARG A 36 3.46 2.24 4.44
CA ARG A 36 2.72 0.99 4.52
C ARG A 36 1.44 1.14 5.32
N VAL A 37 0.39 0.47 4.88
CA VAL A 37 -0.88 0.36 5.59
C VAL A 37 -1.33 -1.08 5.64
N CYS A 38 -1.95 -1.47 6.75
CA CYS A 38 -2.66 -2.73 6.83
C CYS A 38 -4.09 -2.52 6.34
N GLY A 39 -4.43 -3.15 5.21
CA GLY A 39 -5.78 -3.19 4.69
C GLY A 39 -6.50 -4.47 5.09
N GLN A 40 -7.81 -4.40 5.28
CA GLN A 40 -8.69 -5.56 5.45
C GLN A 40 -9.86 -5.49 4.47
N ASN A 41 -10.17 -6.57 3.77
CA ASN A 41 -11.35 -6.66 2.90
C ASN A 41 -12.61 -7.09 3.68
N SER A 42 -13.77 -7.15 3.02
CA SER A 42 -15.05 -7.56 3.62
C SER A 42 -15.09 -9.02 4.08
N GLU A 43 -14.23 -9.88 3.54
CA GLU A 43 -14.05 -11.28 3.97
C GLU A 43 -13.14 -11.41 5.21
N GLY A 44 -12.61 -10.28 5.72
CA GLY A 44 -11.72 -10.25 6.87
C GLY A 44 -10.25 -10.56 6.53
N VAL A 45 -9.90 -10.77 5.26
CA VAL A 45 -8.52 -10.98 4.81
C VAL A 45 -7.74 -9.69 5.04
N GLN A 46 -6.59 -9.80 5.69
CA GLN A 46 -5.66 -8.69 5.91
C GLN A 46 -4.49 -8.77 4.93
N HIS A 47 -4.06 -7.61 4.43
CA HIS A 47 -2.91 -7.47 3.55
C HIS A 47 -2.19 -6.14 3.74
N THR A 48 -0.86 -6.18 3.81
CA THR A 48 -0.01 -4.98 3.88
C THR A 48 0.18 -4.37 2.51
N PHE A 49 -0.32 -3.16 2.30
CA PHE A 49 -0.09 -2.39 1.07
C PHE A 49 1.13 -1.49 1.21
N THR A 50 1.89 -1.30 0.12
CA THR A 50 3.07 -0.40 0.11
C THR A 50 2.70 1.03 0.46
N ASN A 51 1.54 1.50 -0.01
CA ASN A 51 0.93 2.74 0.45
C ASN A 51 -0.58 2.73 0.23
N GLN A 52 -1.26 3.68 0.87
CA GLN A 52 -2.71 3.83 0.79
C GLN A 52 -3.22 4.06 -0.64
N CYS A 53 -2.48 4.82 -1.45
CA CYS A 53 -2.89 5.11 -2.82
C CYS A 53 -2.99 3.83 -3.66
N LEU A 54 -2.01 2.92 -3.53
CA LEU A 54 -2.02 1.64 -4.25
C LEU A 54 -3.21 0.77 -3.84
N MET A 55 -3.60 0.79 -2.56
CA MET A 55 -4.82 0.12 -2.09
C MET A 55 -6.07 0.75 -2.73
N THR A 56 -6.16 2.07 -2.82
CA THR A 56 -7.28 2.77 -3.46
C THR A 56 -7.40 2.45 -4.95
N ILE A 57 -6.27 2.40 -5.68
CA ILE A 57 -6.27 1.96 -7.08
C ILE A 57 -6.78 0.52 -7.20
N LEU A 58 -6.35 -0.38 -6.31
CA LEU A 58 -6.81 -1.77 -6.31
C LEU A 58 -8.32 -1.88 -6.07
N ASN A 59 -8.86 -1.15 -5.09
CA ASN A 59 -10.30 -1.08 -4.84
C ASN A 59 -11.06 -0.63 -6.08
N CYS A 60 -10.57 0.42 -6.73
CA CYS A 60 -11.21 0.96 -7.92
C CYS A 60 -11.19 -0.03 -9.09
N LYS A 61 -10.06 -0.72 -9.35
CA LYS A 61 -9.90 -1.62 -10.49
C LYS A 61 -10.63 -2.95 -10.35
N HIS A 62 -10.75 -3.48 -9.13
CA HIS A 62 -11.18 -4.86 -8.90
C HIS A 62 -12.44 -4.96 -8.03
N THR A 63 -13.14 -3.84 -7.78
CA THR A 63 -14.32 -3.79 -6.87
C THR A 63 -14.05 -4.39 -5.49
N ASN A 64 -12.79 -4.39 -5.06
CA ASN A 64 -12.42 -4.84 -3.73
C ASN A 64 -12.80 -3.76 -2.69
N GLU A 65 -13.21 -4.18 -1.50
CA GLU A 65 -13.55 -3.29 -0.39
C GLU A 65 -12.44 -3.23 0.66
N TRP A 66 -11.17 -3.08 0.25
CA TRP A 66 -10.07 -2.94 1.22
C TRP A 66 -10.23 -1.65 2.02
N LYS A 67 -10.20 -1.77 3.35
CA LYS A 67 -10.22 -0.65 4.30
C LYS A 67 -8.95 -0.66 5.12
N VAL A 68 -8.35 0.51 5.35
CA VAL A 68 -7.23 0.61 6.29
C VAL A 68 -7.72 0.31 7.69
N ILE A 69 -7.07 -0.64 8.37
CA ILE A 69 -7.32 -0.95 9.77
C ILE A 69 -6.17 -0.51 10.68
N SER A 70 -4.96 -0.36 10.16
CA SER A 70 -3.82 0.21 10.88
C SER A 70 -2.74 0.73 9.93
N ARG A 71 -1.83 1.58 10.44
CA ARG A 71 -0.60 1.96 9.74
C ARG A 71 0.45 0.86 9.91
N GLY A 72 1.35 0.75 8.94
CA GLY A 72 2.41 -0.26 8.93
C GLY A 72 1.93 -1.60 8.40
N TYR A 73 2.55 -2.67 8.90
CA TYR A 73 2.29 -4.03 8.46
C TYR A 73 1.05 -4.64 9.13
N CYS A 74 0.37 -5.54 8.42
CA CYS A 74 -0.65 -6.36 9.03
C CYS A 74 -0.05 -7.39 10.00
N PRO A 75 -0.61 -7.55 11.22
CA PRO A 75 -0.15 -8.57 12.16
C PRO A 75 -0.13 -9.98 11.55
N ASN A 76 -1.14 -10.32 10.75
CA ASN A 76 -1.24 -11.63 10.10
C ASN A 76 -0.12 -11.86 9.07
N ASP A 77 0.33 -10.84 8.35
CA ASP A 77 1.45 -10.95 7.40
C ASP A 77 2.78 -11.19 8.14
N LEU A 78 2.92 -10.58 9.32
CA LEU A 78 4.07 -10.78 10.19
C LEU A 78 4.03 -12.16 10.86
N GLN A 79 2.86 -12.63 11.30
CA GLN A 79 2.68 -13.96 11.87
C GLN A 79 2.87 -15.08 10.84
N LYS A 80 2.48 -14.88 9.58
CA LYS A 80 2.80 -15.86 8.51
C LYS A 80 4.29 -16.04 8.36
N ARG A 81 5.09 -14.96 8.43
CA ARG A 81 6.56 -15.06 8.48
C ARG A 81 7.01 -15.78 9.75
N ALA A 82 6.36 -15.49 10.88
CA ALA A 82 6.63 -16.16 12.15
C ALA A 82 6.42 -17.67 12.14
N ALA A 83 5.41 -18.15 11.41
CA ALA A 83 5.09 -19.57 11.35
C ALA A 83 6.20 -20.40 10.69
N PHE A 84 7.05 -19.79 9.84
CA PHE A 84 8.18 -20.49 9.20
C PHE A 84 9.46 -20.44 10.03
N ASP A 85 9.65 -19.41 10.85
CA ASP A 85 10.86 -19.23 11.67
C ASP A 85 10.52 -18.49 12.99
N PRO A 86 9.85 -19.16 13.94
CA PRO A 86 9.27 -18.53 15.12
C PRO A 86 10.31 -17.95 16.09
N GLU A 87 11.58 -18.36 16.00
CA GLU A 87 12.66 -17.88 16.85
C GLU A 87 13.35 -16.61 16.28
N ASN A 88 13.25 -16.35 14.97
CA ASN A 88 13.90 -15.22 14.29
C ASN A 88 12.92 -14.23 13.61
N VAL A 89 11.74 -14.05 14.19
CA VAL A 89 10.74 -13.12 13.65
C VAL A 89 11.04 -11.69 14.09
N GLU A 90 11.76 -10.97 13.24
CA GLU A 90 11.91 -9.53 13.42
C GLU A 90 10.68 -8.79 12.88
N PHE A 91 10.01 -8.07 13.78
CA PHE A 91 8.92 -7.19 13.41
C PHE A 91 9.48 -5.81 13.03
N PRO A 92 9.05 -5.25 11.88
CA PRO A 92 9.51 -3.94 11.44
C PRO A 92 9.02 -2.84 12.36
N GLN A 93 9.89 -1.88 12.67
CA GLN A 93 9.57 -0.70 13.46
C GLN A 93 8.56 0.20 12.73
N PRO A 94 7.49 0.67 13.39
CA PRO A 94 6.56 1.62 12.79
C PRO A 94 7.21 2.98 12.57
N GLY A 95 6.70 3.75 11.60
CA GLY A 95 7.14 5.13 11.36
C GLY A 95 8.39 5.29 10.49
N CYS A 96 8.91 4.19 9.93
CA CYS A 96 10.03 4.21 8.98
C CYS A 96 9.62 4.51 7.52
N SER A 97 8.35 4.86 7.31
CA SER A 97 7.81 5.23 6.02
C SER A 97 8.55 6.42 5.41
N GLN A 98 9.12 6.24 4.21
CA GLN A 98 9.73 7.33 3.44
C GLN A 98 9.56 7.14 1.94
N TRP A 99 9.67 8.24 1.19
CA TRP A 99 9.72 8.19 -0.26
C TRP A 99 11.12 7.79 -0.73
N CYS A 100 11.19 6.77 -1.57
CA CYS A 100 12.41 6.39 -2.25
C CYS A 100 12.27 6.62 -3.75
N PRO A 101 13.23 7.29 -4.40
CA PRO A 101 13.23 7.41 -5.85
C PRO A 101 13.40 6.03 -6.50
N ASP A 102 12.74 5.82 -7.65
CA ASP A 102 12.88 4.60 -8.47
C ASP A 102 14.22 4.54 -9.24
N VAL A 103 15.21 5.32 -8.81
CA VAL A 103 16.57 5.29 -9.37
C VAL A 103 17.25 3.99 -8.97
N ILE A 104 17.67 3.22 -9.95
CA ILE A 104 18.45 2.00 -9.73
C ILE A 104 19.92 2.40 -9.57
N SER A 105 20.39 2.41 -8.33
CA SER A 105 21.76 2.72 -7.94
C SER A 105 22.15 1.78 -6.80
N PRO A 106 22.34 0.48 -7.11
CA PRO A 106 22.33 -0.57 -6.12
C PRO A 106 23.46 -0.43 -5.10
N VAL A 107 23.18 -0.80 -3.86
CA VAL A 107 24.16 -0.86 -2.78
C VAL A 107 24.10 -2.23 -2.12
N CYS A 108 25.26 -2.78 -1.80
CA CYS A 108 25.36 -4.00 -1.03
C CYS A 108 25.53 -3.64 0.43
N ALA A 109 24.68 -4.21 1.29
CA ALA A 109 24.84 -4.11 2.72
C ALA A 109 24.91 -5.50 3.36
N GLN A 110 25.63 -5.56 4.47
CA GLN A 110 25.76 -6.74 5.30
C GLN A 110 25.09 -6.48 6.66
N ASP A 111 24.33 -7.45 7.17
CA ASP A 111 23.78 -7.39 8.54
C ASP A 111 24.78 -7.92 9.58
N LYS A 112 24.41 -7.80 10.86
CA LYS A 112 25.23 -8.27 12.00
C LYS A 112 25.57 -9.77 11.95
N ASP A 113 24.79 -10.56 11.22
CA ASP A 113 24.94 -12.01 11.11
C ASP A 113 25.78 -12.39 9.86
N GLY A 114 26.25 -11.39 9.11
CA GLY A 114 27.10 -11.56 7.94
C GLY A 114 26.34 -11.74 6.63
N LYS A 115 25.00 -11.72 6.64
CA LYS A 115 24.18 -11.86 5.43
C LYS A 115 24.29 -10.61 4.57
N GLN A 116 24.58 -10.80 3.29
CA GLN A 116 24.68 -9.72 2.31
C GLN A 116 23.40 -9.62 1.49
N VAL A 117 22.92 -8.39 1.26
CA VAL A 117 21.73 -8.10 0.46
C VAL A 117 21.98 -6.86 -0.40
N THR A 118 21.63 -6.96 -1.69
CA THR A 118 21.55 -5.80 -2.59
C THR A 118 20.25 -5.05 -2.38
N PHE A 119 20.37 -3.77 -2.04
CA PHE A 119 19.27 -2.82 -2.03
C PHE A 119 19.25 -2.04 -3.34
N ALA A 120 18.06 -1.77 -3.89
CA ALA A 120 17.91 -1.08 -5.18
C ALA A 120 18.59 0.29 -5.22
N ASN A 121 18.61 0.99 -4.07
CA ASN A 121 19.43 2.18 -3.82
C ASN A 121 19.62 2.41 -2.31
N SER A 122 20.39 3.45 -1.97
CA SER A 122 20.69 3.83 -0.59
C SER A 122 19.45 4.25 0.22
N CYS A 123 18.40 4.79 -0.42
CA CYS A 123 17.15 5.08 0.28
C CYS A 123 16.50 3.80 0.80
N HIS A 124 16.42 2.76 -0.03
CA HIS A 124 15.89 1.46 0.40
C HIS A 124 16.72 0.83 1.53
N LEU A 125 18.05 0.96 1.48
CA LEU A 125 18.91 0.54 2.59
C LEU A 125 18.59 1.31 3.89
N ASN A 126 18.41 2.63 3.81
CA ASN A 126 18.07 3.44 4.99
C ASN A 126 16.69 3.10 5.55
N THR A 127 15.70 2.79 4.69
CA THR A 127 14.39 2.29 5.14
C THR A 127 14.56 0.99 5.91
N ALA A 128 15.37 0.04 5.40
CA ALA A 128 15.61 -1.23 6.08
C ALA A 128 16.37 -1.06 7.40
N LYS A 129 17.34 -0.14 7.49
CA LYS A 129 18.02 0.22 8.75
C LYS A 129 17.02 0.73 9.80
N CYS A 130 16.06 1.53 9.38
CA CYS A 130 15.02 2.04 10.28
C CYS A 130 14.03 0.93 10.68
N GLU A 131 13.51 0.16 9.70
CA GLU A 131 12.53 -0.90 9.95
C GLU A 131 13.14 -2.00 10.84
N TYR A 132 14.44 -2.31 10.68
CA TYR A 132 15.11 -3.40 11.38
C TYR A 132 16.43 -2.94 12.00
N PRO A 133 16.39 -2.13 13.09
CA PRO A 133 17.59 -1.57 13.70
C PRO A 133 18.53 -2.66 14.26
N ALA A 134 17.96 -3.76 14.75
CA ALA A 134 18.74 -4.89 15.29
C ALA A 134 19.51 -5.68 14.22
N LYS A 135 19.18 -5.55 12.92
CA LYS A 135 20.02 -6.08 11.83
C LYS A 135 21.34 -5.33 11.68
N ASN A 136 21.43 -4.09 12.15
CA ASN A 136 22.64 -3.26 12.07
C ASN A 136 23.29 -3.27 10.67
N TRP A 137 22.48 -3.04 9.64
CA TRP A 137 22.95 -3.05 8.25
C TRP A 137 24.10 -2.07 8.04
N THR A 138 25.19 -2.54 7.45
CA THR A 138 26.33 -1.73 7.05
C THR A 138 26.52 -1.81 5.55
N GLN A 139 26.57 -0.67 4.86
CA GLN A 139 26.87 -0.65 3.43
C GLN A 139 28.34 -1.04 3.24
N ILE A 140 28.59 -2.13 2.52
CA ILE A 140 29.94 -2.64 2.25
C ILE A 140 30.40 -2.37 0.82
N SER A 141 29.47 -2.05 -0.10
CA SER A 141 29.79 -1.66 -1.48
C SER A 141 28.74 -0.69 -2.04
N SER A 142 29.16 0.21 -2.93
CA SER A 142 28.28 1.09 -3.70
C SER A 142 27.77 0.44 -5.00
N ARG A 143 27.74 -0.90 -5.04
CA ARG A 143 27.28 -1.75 -6.14
C ARG A 143 26.52 -2.94 -5.54
N THR A 144 26.00 -3.82 -6.39
CA THR A 144 25.39 -5.10 -5.96
C THR A 144 26.37 -5.96 -5.14
N CYS A 145 25.84 -6.88 -4.35
CA CYS A 145 26.63 -7.88 -3.63
C CYS A 145 27.32 -8.86 -4.59
N SER A 146 28.44 -9.41 -4.15
CA SER A 146 29.15 -10.45 -4.89
C SER A 146 28.28 -11.71 -4.98
N GLY A 147 28.05 -12.20 -6.20
CA GLY A 147 27.22 -13.39 -6.44
C GLY A 147 25.79 -13.12 -6.90
N ASP A 148 25.30 -11.88 -6.81
CA ASP A 148 23.96 -11.53 -7.32
C ASP A 148 23.88 -11.49 -8.86
N LEU A 149 25.03 -11.56 -9.54
CA LEU A 149 25.17 -11.50 -11.00
C LEU A 149 25.78 -12.78 -11.61
N SER A 150 25.97 -13.82 -10.81
CA SER A 150 26.59 -15.10 -11.23
C SER A 150 25.56 -16.18 -11.52
#